data_AF-A0A0C2FNL5-F1
#
_entry.id   AF-A0A0C2FNL5-F1
#
_cell.length_a   1.000
_cell.length_b   1.000
_cell.length_c   1.000
_cell.angle_alpha   90.00
_cell.angle_beta   90.00
_cell.angle_gamma   90.00
#
_symmetry.space_group_name_H-M   'P 1'
#
loop_
_entity.id
_entity.type
_entity.pdbx_description
1 polymer ?
#
loop_
_entity_poly.entity_id
_entity_poly.type
_entity_poly.pdbx_seq_one_letter_code
_entity_poly.pdbx_strand_id
1 'polypeptide(L)'
;MLCHMSVALDLYDVPNDLAYPIYDGILHWCASSVPEATDPIPPAAVSPRNYSLEIMCKMSVLERNVDMLLSTGAWPRLEKIVRMLAKMLSMSEETHNR
;
A
#
# COMPACT_ATOMS: atom_id res chain seq x y z
N MET A 1 10.81 -8.46 -1.30
CA MET A 1 11.71 -8.15 -0.17
C MET A 1 11.06 -7.17 0.81
N LEU A 2 10.70 -5.95 0.38
CA LEU A 2 10.08 -4.94 1.26
C LEU A 2 8.84 -5.47 2.01
N CYS A 3 7.99 -6.25 1.34
CA CYS A 3 6.82 -6.91 1.94
C CYS A 3 7.14 -7.80 3.16
N HIS A 4 8.33 -8.44 3.20
CA HIS A 4 8.72 -9.27 4.33
C HIS A 4 9.28 -8.44 5.49
N MET A 5 9.88 -7.28 5.19
CA MET A 5 10.50 -6.40 6.17
C MET A 5 9.51 -5.37 6.76
N SER A 6 8.40 -5.11 6.08
CA SER A 6 7.47 -4.03 6.40
C SER A 6 6.79 -4.12 7.77
N VAL A 7 6.79 -5.29 8.41
CA VAL A 7 6.27 -5.48 9.77
C VAL A 7 7.12 -4.75 10.82
N ALA A 8 8.43 -4.67 10.60
CA ALA A 8 9.37 -4.04 11.52
C ALA A 8 9.94 -2.72 10.97
N LEU A 9 9.40 -2.24 9.84
CA LEU A 9 9.92 -1.08 9.15
C LEU A 9 9.31 0.19 9.73
N ASP A 10 10.08 0.91 10.55
CA ASP A 10 9.81 2.28 10.98
C ASP A 10 10.82 3.20 10.28
N LEU A 11 10.31 4.08 9.41
CA LEU A 11 11.13 5.02 8.64
C LEU A 11 11.08 6.44 9.21
N TYR A 12 10.50 6.64 10.38
CA TYR A 12 10.32 7.98 10.96
C TYR A 12 11.65 8.69 11.24
N ASP A 13 12.64 7.97 11.78
CA ASP A 13 13.96 8.52 12.10
C ASP A 13 14.95 8.48 10.91
N VAL A 14 14.50 7.99 9.75
CA VAL A 14 15.30 7.90 8.54
C VAL A 14 15.24 9.24 7.79
N PRO A 15 16.34 9.72 7.17
CA PRO A 15 16.32 10.95 6.40
C PRO A 15 15.19 10.98 5.36
N ASN A 16 14.52 12.14 5.25
CA ASN A 16 13.35 12.31 4.36
C ASN A 16 13.65 11.95 2.90
N ASP A 17 14.85 12.25 2.42
CA ASP A 17 15.28 11.92 1.05
C ASP A 17 15.29 10.41 0.77
N LEU A 18 15.32 9.57 1.80
CA LEU A 18 15.19 8.12 1.70
C LEU A 18 13.79 7.63 2.10
N ALA A 19 13.21 8.18 3.17
CA ALA A 19 11.90 7.76 3.65
C ALA A 19 10.76 8.10 2.66
N TYR A 20 10.73 9.34 2.16
CA TYR A 20 9.61 9.85 1.36
C TYR A 20 9.47 9.10 0.02
N PRO A 21 10.54 8.80 -0.74
CA PRO A 21 10.41 7.98 -1.95
C PRO A 21 9.85 6.59 -1.70
N ILE A 22 10.12 5.98 -0.55
CA ILE A 22 9.57 4.66 -0.19
C ILE A 22 8.06 4.78 0.02
N TYR A 23 7.62 5.74 0.84
CA TYR A 23 6.19 5.99 1.07
C TYR A 23 5.46 6.38 -0.22
N ASP A 24 6.04 7.27 -1.02
CA ASP A 24 5.45 7.70 -2.29
C ASP A 24 5.31 6.53 -3.27
N GLY A 25 6.34 5.68 -3.38
CA GLY A 25 6.31 4.48 -4.20
C GLY A 25 5.22 3.50 -3.76
N ILE A 26 5.08 3.25 -2.45
CA ILE A 26 4.01 2.40 -1.91
C ILE A 26 2.64 2.97 -2.31
N LEU A 27 2.41 4.26 -2.06
CA LEU A 27 1.14 4.92 -2.38
C LEU A 27 0.85 4.94 -3.88
N HIS A 28 1.88 5.16 -4.72
CA HIS A 28 1.77 5.12 -6.17
C HIS A 28 1.27 3.75 -6.64
N TRP A 29 1.96 2.67 -6.23
CA TRP A 29 1.61 1.32 -6.65
C TRP A 29 0.25 0.87 -6.10
N CYS A 30 -0.11 1.24 -4.87
CA CYS A 30 -1.45 1.00 -4.32
C CYS A 30 -2.56 1.64 -5.17
N ALA A 31 -2.34 2.89 -5.62
CA ALA A 31 -3.34 3.64 -6.39
C ALA A 31 -3.28 3.40 -7.91
N SER A 32 -2.22 2.77 -8.41
CA SER A 32 -1.96 2.63 -9.84
C SER A 32 -2.89 1.61 -10.48
N SER A 33 -3.50 1.96 -11.61
CA SER A 33 -4.42 1.15 -12.40
C SER A 33 -3.86 0.68 -13.74
N VAL A 34 -2.55 0.78 -13.91
CA VAL A 34 -1.85 0.25 -15.07
C VAL A 34 -1.77 -1.28 -14.99
N PRO A 35 -1.76 -2.00 -16.13
CA PRO A 35 -1.65 -3.46 -16.16
C PRO A 35 -0.45 -3.98 -15.36
N GLU A 36 0.68 -3.29 -15.42
CA GLU A 36 1.90 -3.63 -14.70
C GLU A 36 1.72 -3.60 -13.18
N ALA A 37 0.76 -2.83 -12.67
CA ALA A 37 0.43 -2.79 -11.24
C ALA A 37 -0.62 -3.84 -10.87
N THR A 38 -1.59 -4.12 -11.74
CA THR A 38 -2.74 -4.98 -11.44
C THR A 38 -2.50 -6.45 -11.71
N ASP A 39 -1.65 -6.75 -12.68
CA ASP A 39 -1.49 -8.10 -13.20
C ASP A 39 -0.35 -8.80 -12.47
N PRO A 40 -0.47 -10.11 -12.18
CA PRO A 40 0.65 -10.91 -11.72
C PRO A 40 1.78 -10.88 -12.74
N ILE A 41 3.00 -10.60 -12.29
CA ILE A 41 4.20 -10.60 -13.13
C ILE A 41 4.97 -11.90 -12.91
N PRO A 42 5.07 -12.80 -13.91
CA PRO A 42 5.83 -14.03 -13.77
C PRO A 42 7.29 -13.78 -13.36
N PRO A 43 7.86 -14.56 -12.42
CA PRO A 43 7.31 -15.79 -11.85
C PRO A 43 6.36 -15.59 -10.65
N ALA A 44 6.09 -14.34 -10.24
CA ALA A 44 5.25 -14.06 -9.09
C ALA A 44 3.76 -14.18 -9.42
N ALA A 45 3.01 -14.87 -8.55
CA ALA A 45 1.56 -15.04 -8.68
C ALA A 45 0.74 -13.84 -8.16
N VAL A 46 1.40 -12.86 -7.54
CA VAL A 46 0.77 -11.70 -6.89
C VAL A 46 1.19 -10.43 -7.62
N SER A 47 0.24 -9.55 -7.88
CA SER A 47 0.49 -8.29 -8.57
C SER A 47 1.25 -7.29 -7.70
N PRO A 48 2.02 -6.36 -8.31
CA PRO A 48 2.72 -5.32 -7.55
C PRO A 48 1.79 -4.48 -6.65
N ARG A 49 0.57 -4.17 -7.11
CA ARG A 49 -0.41 -3.47 -6.28
C ARG A 49 -0.75 -4.26 -5.01
N ASN A 50 -0.96 -5.57 -5.12
CA ASN A 50 -1.28 -6.40 -3.96
C ASN A 50 -0.12 -6.47 -2.97
N TYR A 51 1.13 -6.54 -3.45
CA TYR A 51 2.30 -6.44 -2.58
C TYR A 51 2.39 -5.07 -1.89
N SER A 52 2.13 -3.98 -2.61
CA SER A 52 2.14 -2.62 -2.05
C SER A 52 1.04 -2.42 -1.00
N LEU A 53 -0.16 -2.99 -1.23
CA LEU A 53 -1.23 -3.00 -0.24
C LEU A 53 -0.82 -3.76 1.02
N GLU A 54 -0.22 -4.94 0.87
CA GLU A 54 0.28 -5.71 2.02
C GLU A 54 1.37 -4.95 2.80
N ILE A 55 2.31 -4.30 2.10
CA ILE A 55 3.33 -3.44 2.72
C ILE A 55 2.67 -2.30 3.49
N MET A 56 1.76 -1.57 2.85
CA MET A 56 1.06 -0.43 3.44
C MET A 56 0.30 -0.87 4.69
N CYS A 57 -0.48 -1.96 4.62
CA CYS A 57 -1.22 -2.48 5.75
C CYS A 57 -0.33 -2.86 6.93
N LYS A 58 0.81 -3.54 6.68
CA LYS A 58 1.78 -3.89 7.73
C LYS A 58 2.41 -2.65 8.37
N MET A 59 2.77 -1.66 7.56
CA MET A 59 3.35 -0.40 8.06
C MET A 59 2.34 0.41 8.87
N SER A 60 1.06 0.43 8.48
CA SER A 60 -0.01 1.16 9.17
C SER A 60 -0.33 0.66 10.59
N VAL A 61 0.29 -0.45 11.04
CA VAL A 61 0.21 -0.89 12.44
C VAL A 61 0.91 0.10 13.38
N LEU A 62 1.94 0.81 12.91
CA LEU A 62 2.64 1.84 13.66
C LEU A 62 2.07 3.22 13.33
N GLU A 63 1.65 3.97 14.35
CA GLU A 63 1.04 5.30 14.19
C GLU A 63 1.95 6.28 13.42
N ARG A 64 3.26 6.28 13.73
CA ARG A 64 4.23 7.13 13.03
C ARG A 64 4.33 6.85 11.53
N ASN A 65 4.15 5.59 11.11
CA ASN A 65 4.14 5.25 9.69
C ASN A 65 2.84 5.74 9.02
N VAL A 66 1.72 5.77 9.76
CA VAL A 66 0.46 6.35 9.27
C VAL A 66 0.63 7.86 9.07
N ASP A 67 1.23 8.56 10.02
CA ASP A 67 1.51 10.00 9.90
C ASP A 67 2.36 10.30 8.65
N MET A 68 3.40 9.49 8.42
CA MET A 68 4.27 9.60 7.25
C MET A 68 3.55 9.29 5.92
N LEU A 69 2.68 8.29 5.89
CA LEU A 69 1.85 7.98 4.72
C LEU A 69 0.91 9.15 4.38
N LEU A 70 0.31 9.76 5.40
CA LEU A 70 -0.59 10.90 5.24
C LEU A 70 0.15 12.18 4.82
N SER A 71 1.41 12.37 5.26
CA SER A 71 2.21 13.54 4.91
C SER A 71 2.85 13.46 3.52
N THR A 72 3.12 12.25 3.02
CA THR A 72 3.74 12.01 1.69
C THR A 72 2.70 11.94 0.56
N GLY A 73 1.44 11.63 0.88
CA GLY A 73 0.35 11.46 -0.08
C GLY A 73 -0.28 12.77 -0.57
N ALA A 74 -0.45 12.94 -1.88
CA ALA A 74 -1.48 13.85 -2.38
C ALA A 74 -2.87 13.35 -1.93
N TRP A 75 -3.68 14.21 -1.31
CA TRP A 75 -5.00 13.83 -0.76
C TRP A 75 -5.90 13.02 -1.73
N PRO A 76 -6.01 13.37 -3.03
CA PRO A 76 -6.82 12.60 -3.97
C PRO A 76 -6.36 11.14 -4.14
N ARG A 77 -5.04 10.89 -3.99
CA ARG A 77 -4.48 9.54 -4.07
C ARG A 77 -4.88 8.70 -2.87
N LEU A 78 -4.84 9.27 -1.67
CA LEU A 78 -5.29 8.60 -0.45
C LEU A 78 -6.79 8.29 -0.52
N GLU A 79 -7.60 9.25 -0.97
CA GLU A 79 -9.03 9.04 -1.17
C GLU A 79 -9.31 7.88 -2.13
N LYS A 80 -8.58 7.80 -3.26
CA LYS A 80 -8.68 6.69 -4.21
C LYS A 80 -8.36 5.34 -3.56
N ILE A 81 -7.31 5.28 -2.74
CA ILE A 81 -6.92 4.06 -2.02
C ILE A 81 -8.01 3.66 -1.02
N VAL A 82 -8.51 4.59 -0.21
CA VAL A 82 -9.58 4.31 0.76
C VAL A 82 -10.85 3.81 0.06
N ARG A 83 -11.27 4.44 -1.04
CA ARG A 83 -12.41 3.97 -1.86
C ARG A 83 -12.19 2.57 -2.42
N MET A 84 -10.96 2.24 -2.84
CA MET A 84 -10.62 0.91 -3.34
C MET A 84 -10.69 -0.13 -2.22
N LEU A 85 -10.12 0.16 -1.05
CA LEU A 85 -10.18 -0.73 0.12
C LEU A 85 -11.63 -0.99 0.56
N ALA A 86 -12.46 0.05 0.61
CA ALA A 86 -13.87 -0.09 0.93
C ALA A 86 -14.61 -1.02 -0.04
N LYS A 87 -14.32 -0.93 -1.35
CA LYS A 87 -14.88 -1.85 -2.36
C LYS A 87 -14.38 -3.29 -2.19
N MET A 88 -13.12 -3.47 -1.83
CA MET A 88 -12.57 -4.81 -1.58
C MET A 88 -13.24 -5.46 -0.35
N LEU A 89 -13.50 -4.68 0.69
CA LEU A 89 -14.22 -5.15 1.89
C LEU A 89 -15.66 -5.54 1.54
N SER A 90 -16.40 -4.71 0.80
CA SER A 90 -17.79 -5.03 0.43
C SER A 90 -17.88 -6.31 -0.42
N MET A 91 -16.92 -6.53 -1.33
CA MET A 91 -16.89 -7.77 -2.12
C MET A 91 -16.60 -9.02 -1.26
N SER A 92 -15.80 -8.87 -0.20
CA SER A 92 -15.49 -9.99 0.70
C SER A 92 -16.68 -10.42 1.56
N GLU A 93 -17.58 -9.49 1.90
CA GLU A 93 -18.82 -9.81 2.60
C GLU A 93 -19.79 -10.59 1.70
N GLU A 94 -19.86 -10.25 0.41
CA GLU A 94 -20.69 -10.98 -0.55
C GLU A 94 -20.20 -12.41 -0.79
N THR A 95 -18.89 -12.67 -0.75
CA THR A 95 -18.35 -14.03 -0.89
C THR A 95 -18.47 -14.86 0.38
N HIS A 96 -18.47 -14.24 1.56
CA HIS A 96 -18.69 -14.94 2.83
C HIS A 96 -20.16 -15.33 3.06
N ASN A 97 -21.11 -14.58 2.48
CA ASN A 97 -22.55 -14.85 2.58
C ASN A 97 -23.10 -15.82 1.50
N ARG A 98 -22.23 -16.52 0.77
CA ARG A 98 -22.58 -17.55 -0.23
C ARG A 98 -22.06 -18.91 0.19
#